data_AF-A0A0V0GBP0-F1
#
_entry.id   AF-A0A0V0GBP0-F1
#
_cell.length_a   1.000
_cell.length_b   1.000
_cell.length_c   1.000
_cell.angle_alpha   90.00
_cell.angle_beta   90.00
_cell.angle_gamma   90.00
#
_symmetry.space_group_name_H-M   'P 1'
#
loop_
_entity.id
_entity.type
_entity.pdbx_description
1 polymer ?
#
loop_
_entity_poly.entity_id
_entity_poly.type
_entity_poly.pdbx_seq_one_letter_code
_entity_poly.pdbx_strand_id
1 'polypeptide(L)'
;QSVVFDFGTSPALVRHLCVDVMPVTDADKMRELKKELVLSSTERRNSTNSTIIRYRPSGNGERTKAEEEREAELVAAYPAPSPDTFTLTQATVTEKRPTRNNYRARMHELLFVEEMARYELVANYNIQARLQISKNYLLSPSGIAASTAKYAHNGELFAMLNLGKNVSEDTSAGRLILNNCATVYISPSRIGEYSDNNKKDGLEKEKRVVYEAIIEDKGKNVVYLRLSSQTVQALNLKPETKILFDVQFQLNRVPYCEWHQAIDKISDFRLIFPETYVEPTIPWSPQSMSYYRQWSGTVDSRLNPKQREAVMAITAPLEVQLPPILIIGPFGTGKTYTLAQAIKEVLKQPGTRILVCTHSNSAADLYIKDYLHPYVEAGHEEARPLRIFYHRRWVATVNNIVQKYAMFEMNDMSMRTFKIPKVEDILKH
;
A
#
# COMPACT_ATOMS: atom_id res chain seq x y z
N GLN A 1 -5.85 9.40 26.03
CA GLN A 1 -6.24 8.47 27.12
C GLN A 1 -7.46 7.68 26.67
N SER A 2 -7.60 6.41 27.03
CA SER A 2 -8.79 5.62 26.67
C SER A 2 -9.68 5.46 27.88
N VAL A 3 -10.98 5.73 27.73
CA VAL A 3 -12.00 5.43 28.74
C VAL A 3 -12.71 4.17 28.32
N VAL A 4 -12.66 3.15 29.18
CA VAL A 4 -13.38 1.89 28.96
C VAL A 4 -14.65 1.95 29.80
N PHE A 5 -15.81 1.92 29.14
CA PHE A 5 -17.10 1.80 29.77
C PHE A 5 -17.49 0.32 29.78
N ASP A 6 -17.35 -0.29 30.95
CA ASP A 6 -17.79 -1.65 31.22
C ASP A 6 -19.23 -1.61 31.76
N PHE A 7 -20.16 -2.18 30.99
CA PHE A 7 -21.57 -2.29 31.34
C PHE A 7 -21.94 -3.68 31.88
N GLY A 8 -20.95 -4.51 32.25
CA GLY A 8 -21.14 -5.88 32.73
C GLY A 8 -21.41 -6.89 31.62
N THR A 9 -21.27 -6.49 30.35
CA THR A 9 -21.43 -7.36 29.18
C THR A 9 -20.27 -7.16 28.21
N SER A 10 -19.73 -8.26 27.67
CA SER A 10 -18.73 -8.20 26.60
C SER A 10 -19.41 -8.02 25.23
N PRO A 11 -18.91 -7.13 24.34
CA PRO A 11 -17.69 -6.32 24.46
C PRO A 11 -17.91 -4.98 25.20
N ALA A 12 -16.87 -4.52 25.91
CA ALA A 12 -16.86 -3.21 26.57
C ALA A 12 -16.76 -2.06 25.55
N LEU A 13 -17.39 -0.93 25.86
CA LEU A 13 -17.34 0.26 25.01
C LEU A 13 -16.07 1.06 25.33
N VAL A 14 -15.12 1.10 24.41
CA VAL A 14 -13.91 1.91 24.56
C VAL A 14 -14.08 3.22 23.82
N ARG A 15 -13.90 4.35 24.51
CA ARG A 15 -13.86 5.69 23.92
C ARG A 15 -12.47 6.28 24.10
N HIS A 16 -11.80 6.56 23.00
CA HIS A 16 -10.53 7.25 23.02
C HIS A 16 -10.77 8.75 23.21
N LEU A 17 -10.22 9.31 24.29
CA LEU A 17 -10.22 10.74 24.59
C LEU A 17 -8.86 11.33 24.27
N CYS A 18 -8.84 12.41 23.49
CA CYS A 18 -7.67 13.25 23.33
C CYS A 18 -7.93 14.58 24.04
N VAL A 19 -7.09 14.92 25.02
CA VAL A 19 -7.13 16.19 25.72
C VAL A 19 -5.89 16.96 25.30
N ASP A 20 -6.11 18.11 24.70
CA ASP A 20 -5.07 18.93 24.12
C ASP A 20 -5.04 20.28 24.86
N VAL A 21 -3.92 20.61 25.46
CA VAL A 21 -3.76 21.80 26.30
C VAL A 21 -2.98 22.83 25.51
N MET A 22 -3.68 23.82 24.96
CA MET A 22 -3.10 24.83 24.07
C MET A 22 -3.46 26.25 24.48
N PRO A 23 -2.62 27.25 24.16
CA PRO A 23 -2.98 28.66 24.28
C PRO A 23 -4.20 28.99 23.41
N VAL A 24 -5.10 29.85 23.91
CA VAL A 24 -6.33 30.25 23.19
C VAL A 24 -6.02 30.82 21.79
N THR A 25 -4.88 31.50 21.63
CA THR A 25 -4.42 32.06 20.35
C THR A 25 -4.11 31.00 19.28
N ASP A 26 -3.78 29.78 19.67
CA ASP A 26 -3.50 28.67 18.76
C ASP A 26 -4.73 27.78 18.54
N ALA A 27 -5.74 27.88 19.42
CA ALA A 27 -7.00 27.15 19.28
C ALA A 27 -7.76 27.56 18.01
N ASP A 28 -7.75 28.86 17.67
CA ASP A 28 -8.39 29.36 16.44
C ASP A 28 -7.66 28.86 15.19
N LYS A 29 -6.32 28.91 15.16
CA LYS A 29 -5.50 28.35 14.07
C LYS A 29 -5.74 26.85 13.90
N MET A 30 -5.81 26.10 15.00
CA MET A 30 -6.11 24.67 14.95
C MET A 30 -7.52 24.38 14.45
N ARG A 31 -8.49 25.22 14.80
CA ARG A 31 -9.86 25.10 14.28
C ARG A 31 -9.92 25.41 12.79
N GLU A 32 -9.18 26.41 12.33
CA GLU A 32 -9.04 26.72 10.90
C GLU A 32 -8.35 25.60 10.13
N LEU A 33 -7.23 25.05 10.63
CA LEU A 33 -6.54 23.89 10.03
C LEU A 33 -7.46 22.67 9.96
N LYS A 34 -8.18 22.36 11.04
CA LYS A 34 -9.17 21.28 11.04
C LYS A 34 -10.26 21.53 10.02
N LYS A 35 -10.75 22.77 9.95
CA LYS A 35 -11.77 23.20 9.00
C LYS A 35 -11.26 23.09 7.56
N GLU A 36 -10.01 23.43 7.27
CA GLU A 36 -9.39 23.28 5.94
C GLU A 36 -9.28 21.80 5.54
N LEU A 37 -8.78 20.95 6.45
CA LEU A 37 -8.69 19.50 6.23
C LEU A 37 -10.06 18.84 6.04
N VAL A 38 -11.11 19.38 6.66
CA VAL A 38 -12.46 18.81 6.69
C VAL A 38 -13.39 19.36 5.58
N LEU A 39 -13.30 20.66 5.24
CA LEU A 39 -14.28 21.34 4.39
C LEU A 39 -13.98 21.29 2.89
N SER A 40 -12.86 20.70 2.45
CA SER A 40 -12.58 20.50 1.02
C SER A 40 -13.38 19.35 0.39
N SER A 41 -14.14 18.57 1.18
CA SER A 41 -14.97 17.50 0.64
C SER A 41 -16.25 18.07 0.01
N THR A 42 -16.29 18.17 -1.32
CA THR A 42 -17.54 17.93 -2.06
C THR A 42 -18.19 16.68 -1.47
N GLU A 43 -19.49 16.69 -1.13
CA GLU A 43 -20.16 15.62 -0.37
C GLU A 43 -19.80 14.21 -0.87
N ARG A 44 -18.76 13.64 -0.25
CA ARG A 44 -18.18 12.36 -0.65
C ARG A 44 -19.21 11.29 -0.35
N ARG A 45 -19.53 10.45 -1.33
CA ARG A 45 -20.40 9.30 -1.09
C ARG A 45 -19.62 8.26 -0.28
N ASN A 46 -20.21 7.87 0.84
CA ASN A 46 -19.67 6.89 1.77
C ASN A 46 -20.83 6.07 2.37
N SER A 47 -20.52 5.15 3.28
CA SER A 47 -21.53 4.31 3.93
C SER A 47 -22.48 5.08 4.86
N THR A 48 -22.12 6.30 5.29
CA THR A 48 -22.97 7.09 6.18
C THR A 48 -24.09 7.80 5.40
N ASN A 49 -23.81 8.31 4.20
CA ASN A 49 -24.78 9.06 3.39
C ASN A 49 -25.34 8.32 2.16
N SER A 50 -24.82 7.13 1.82
CA SER A 50 -25.22 6.37 0.63
C SER A 50 -25.40 4.88 0.93
N THR A 51 -26.31 4.22 0.21
CA THR A 51 -26.45 2.76 0.22
C THR A 51 -25.51 2.19 -0.83
N ILE A 52 -24.39 1.59 -0.40
CA ILE A 52 -23.34 1.08 -1.30
C ILE A 52 -23.59 -0.40 -1.63
N ILE A 53 -23.83 -0.68 -2.90
CA ILE A 53 -23.86 -2.03 -3.45
C ILE A 53 -22.45 -2.39 -3.90
N ARG A 54 -21.76 -3.21 -3.09
CA ARG A 54 -20.39 -3.66 -3.38
C ARG A 54 -20.35 -4.56 -4.61
N TYR A 55 -19.23 -4.53 -5.31
CA TYR A 55 -19.00 -5.42 -6.43
C TYR A 55 -18.87 -6.85 -5.91
N ARG A 56 -19.67 -7.77 -6.48
CA ARG A 56 -19.54 -9.21 -6.24
C ARG A 56 -19.26 -9.87 -7.58
N PRO A 57 -18.09 -10.51 -7.75
CA PRO A 57 -17.77 -11.21 -8.98
C PRO A 57 -18.74 -12.37 -9.20
N SER A 58 -19.15 -12.59 -10.45
CA SER A 58 -20.05 -13.68 -10.82
C SER A 58 -19.34 -15.04 -10.96
N GLY A 59 -18.14 -15.21 -10.37
CA GLY A 59 -17.33 -16.43 -10.41
C GLY A 59 -16.21 -16.42 -9.35
N ASN A 60 -15.56 -17.58 -9.15
CA ASN A 60 -14.56 -17.82 -8.08
C ASN A 60 -13.20 -17.12 -8.26
N GLY A 61 -13.09 -16.16 -9.19
CA GLY A 61 -11.81 -15.83 -9.81
C GLY A 61 -11.00 -14.68 -9.18
N GLU A 62 -11.54 -13.90 -8.25
CA GLU A 62 -10.91 -12.61 -7.95
C GLU A 62 -10.51 -12.36 -6.51
N ARG A 63 -10.96 -13.05 -5.48
CA ARG A 63 -10.39 -12.97 -4.12
C ARG A 63 -10.62 -14.27 -3.37
N THR A 64 -9.60 -14.76 -2.66
CA THR A 64 -9.84 -15.87 -1.74
C THR A 64 -10.68 -15.34 -0.57
N LYS A 65 -11.60 -16.16 -0.05
CA LYS A 65 -12.44 -15.76 1.09
C LYS A 65 -11.60 -15.28 2.29
N ALA A 66 -10.45 -15.90 2.51
CA ALA A 66 -9.50 -15.53 3.55
C ALA A 66 -8.85 -14.14 3.32
N GLU A 67 -8.59 -13.74 2.07
CA GLU A 67 -8.12 -12.38 1.75
C GLU A 67 -9.19 -11.34 2.06
N GLU A 68 -10.44 -11.61 1.67
CA GLU A 68 -11.56 -10.70 1.93
C GLU A 68 -11.82 -10.52 3.42
N GLU A 69 -11.79 -11.61 4.20
CA GLU A 69 -11.94 -11.58 5.65
C GLU A 69 -10.81 -10.77 6.29
N ARG A 70 -9.55 -11.03 5.91
CA ARG A 70 -8.40 -10.29 6.44
C ARG A 70 -8.45 -8.80 6.10
N GLU A 71 -8.80 -8.45 4.86
CA GLU A 71 -8.94 -7.04 4.45
C GLU A 71 -10.10 -6.37 5.22
N ALA A 72 -11.22 -7.08 5.41
CA ALA A 72 -12.36 -6.56 6.15
C ALA A 72 -12.02 -6.32 7.64
N GLU A 73 -11.34 -7.25 8.28
CA GLU A 73 -10.84 -7.10 9.65
C GLU A 73 -9.89 -5.91 9.77
N LEU A 74 -8.98 -5.77 8.81
CA LEU A 74 -8.01 -4.68 8.81
C LEU A 74 -8.68 -3.31 8.61
N VAL A 75 -9.64 -3.21 7.68
CA VAL A 75 -10.41 -1.98 7.45
C VAL A 75 -11.32 -1.64 8.64
N ALA A 76 -11.84 -2.65 9.34
CA ALA A 76 -12.64 -2.46 10.55
C ALA A 76 -11.78 -1.96 11.73
N ALA A 77 -10.56 -2.46 11.87
CA ALA A 77 -9.62 -2.02 12.91
C ALA A 77 -9.15 -0.56 12.70
N TYR A 78 -9.04 -0.11 11.45
CA TYR A 78 -8.59 1.23 11.08
C TYR A 78 -9.63 1.95 10.20
N PRO A 79 -10.69 2.50 10.81
CA PRO A 79 -11.76 3.18 10.07
C PRO A 79 -11.23 4.41 9.32
N ALA A 80 -11.91 4.76 8.23
CA ALA A 80 -11.54 5.93 7.43
C ALA A 80 -11.69 7.22 8.26
N PRO A 81 -10.75 8.17 8.15
CA PRO A 81 -10.87 9.44 8.85
C PRO A 81 -12.08 10.20 8.31
N SER A 82 -12.92 10.66 9.23
CA SER A 82 -14.06 11.52 8.95
C SER A 82 -13.99 12.78 9.82
N PRO A 83 -14.73 13.85 9.47
CA PRO A 83 -14.80 15.06 10.29
C PRO A 83 -15.17 14.78 11.75
N ASP A 84 -16.00 13.77 11.99
CA ASP A 84 -16.48 13.39 13.33
C ASP A 84 -15.50 12.50 14.11
N THR A 85 -14.59 11.81 13.42
CA THR A 85 -13.70 10.81 14.01
C THR A 85 -12.25 11.28 14.09
N PHE A 86 -11.83 12.18 13.20
CA PHE A 86 -10.47 12.66 13.11
C PHE A 86 -10.26 13.90 14.00
N THR A 87 -9.31 13.80 14.94
CA THR A 87 -8.86 14.93 15.74
C THR A 87 -7.37 15.09 15.58
N LEU A 88 -6.95 16.11 14.83
CA LEU A 88 -5.54 16.52 14.78
C LEU A 88 -5.13 17.13 16.13
N THR A 89 -4.03 16.65 16.71
CA THR A 89 -3.48 17.19 17.96
C THR A 89 -2.48 18.31 17.72
N GLN A 90 -2.40 19.24 18.67
CA GLN A 90 -1.43 20.34 18.67
C GLN A 90 -0.03 19.77 18.63
N ALA A 91 0.26 18.72 19.42
CA ALA A 91 1.56 18.06 19.42
C ALA A 91 2.00 17.63 18.01
N THR A 92 1.09 17.06 17.21
CA THR A 92 1.40 16.69 15.82
C THR A 92 1.76 17.90 14.95
N VAL A 93 1.16 19.06 15.21
CA VAL A 93 1.37 20.31 14.44
C VAL A 93 2.59 21.10 14.91
N THR A 94 2.79 21.24 16.22
CA THR A 94 3.80 22.15 16.81
C THR A 94 5.14 21.49 17.03
N GLU A 95 5.17 20.19 17.34
CA GLU A 95 6.43 19.51 17.59
C GLU A 95 7.19 19.27 16.30
N LYS A 96 8.44 19.72 16.23
CA LYS A 96 9.25 19.56 15.01
C LYS A 96 9.72 18.13 14.73
N ARG A 97 9.79 17.27 15.75
CA ARG A 97 10.35 15.91 15.65
C ARG A 97 9.50 14.92 16.45
N PRO A 98 9.28 13.71 15.95
CA PRO A 98 8.64 12.68 16.75
C PRO A 98 9.55 12.24 17.89
N THR A 99 8.96 11.75 18.97
CA THR A 99 9.64 11.20 20.15
C THR A 99 9.15 9.78 20.40
N ARG A 100 9.89 9.01 21.21
CA ARG A 100 9.46 7.65 21.59
C ARG A 100 8.06 7.60 22.20
N ASN A 101 7.67 8.64 22.94
CA ASN A 101 6.41 8.67 23.67
C ASN A 101 5.21 9.06 22.79
N ASN A 102 5.43 9.78 21.69
CA ASN A 102 4.36 10.24 20.81
C ASN A 102 4.37 9.63 19.42
N TYR A 103 5.43 8.90 19.03
CA TYR A 103 5.63 8.40 17.66
C TYR A 103 4.40 7.66 17.15
N ARG A 104 3.85 6.73 17.93
CA ARG A 104 2.68 5.95 17.52
C ARG A 104 1.51 6.85 17.19
N ALA A 105 0.99 7.58 18.19
CA ALA A 105 -0.16 8.47 18.03
C ALA A 105 0.03 9.47 16.87
N ARG A 106 1.20 10.12 16.84
CA ARG A 106 1.56 11.09 15.80
C ARG A 106 1.59 10.47 14.40
N MET A 107 2.16 9.28 14.24
CA MET A 107 2.21 8.62 12.93
C MET A 107 0.82 8.17 12.46
N HIS A 108 -0.07 7.74 13.36
CA HIS A 108 -1.47 7.49 12.98
C HIS A 108 -2.15 8.79 12.49
N GLU A 109 -1.97 9.90 13.21
CA GLU A 109 -2.55 11.19 12.81
C GLU A 109 -2.01 11.65 11.44
N LEU A 110 -0.70 11.57 11.22
CA LEU A 110 -0.08 11.94 9.94
C LEU A 110 -0.56 11.04 8.78
N LEU A 111 -0.76 9.74 9.03
CA LEU A 111 -1.32 8.83 8.03
C LEU A 111 -2.76 9.20 7.68
N PHE A 112 -3.58 9.59 8.65
CA PHE A 112 -4.94 10.06 8.38
C PHE A 112 -4.94 11.38 7.60
N VAL A 113 -4.05 12.32 7.93
CA VAL A 113 -3.90 13.58 7.16
C VAL A 113 -3.50 13.27 5.72
N GLU A 114 -2.53 12.38 5.50
CA GLU A 114 -2.13 11.95 4.15
C GLU A 114 -3.27 11.26 3.40
N GLU A 115 -4.04 10.40 4.08
CA GLU A 115 -5.21 9.73 3.49
C GLU A 115 -6.25 10.77 3.03
N MET A 116 -6.57 11.75 3.88
CA MET A 116 -7.51 12.84 3.56
C MET A 116 -7.03 13.71 2.39
N ALA A 117 -5.75 14.12 2.40
CA ALA A 117 -5.16 14.94 1.34
C ALA A 117 -5.17 14.21 -0.02
N ARG A 118 -4.87 12.90 -0.03
CA ARG A 118 -4.97 12.10 -1.26
C ARG A 118 -6.40 11.96 -1.76
N TYR A 119 -7.36 11.83 -0.85
CA TYR A 119 -8.77 11.81 -1.24
C TYR A 119 -9.21 13.12 -1.89
N GLU A 120 -8.79 14.27 -1.36
CA GLU A 120 -9.08 15.57 -1.95
C GLU A 120 -8.51 15.70 -3.38
N LEU A 121 -7.27 15.25 -3.59
CA LEU A 121 -6.66 15.23 -4.93
C LEU A 121 -7.48 14.38 -5.92
N VAL A 122 -7.98 13.23 -5.48
CA VAL A 122 -8.82 12.35 -6.31
C VAL A 122 -10.23 12.91 -6.48
N ALA A 123 -10.76 13.64 -5.50
CA ALA A 123 -12.11 14.20 -5.55
C ALA A 123 -12.29 15.20 -6.70
N ASN A 124 -11.21 15.86 -7.14
CA ASN A 124 -11.19 16.71 -8.33
C ASN A 124 -11.53 15.96 -9.64
N TYR A 125 -11.54 14.63 -9.62
CA TYR A 125 -11.92 13.76 -10.74
C TYR A 125 -13.29 13.10 -10.53
N ASN A 126 -14.01 13.46 -9.46
CA ASN A 126 -15.39 13.07 -9.30
C ASN A 126 -16.23 13.87 -10.30
N ILE A 127 -16.65 13.21 -11.38
CA ILE A 127 -17.26 13.87 -12.53
C ILE A 127 -18.59 13.24 -12.87
N GLN A 128 -19.43 14.03 -13.54
CA GLN A 128 -20.50 13.51 -14.36
C GLN A 128 -19.94 13.09 -15.70
N ALA A 129 -20.03 11.80 -16.00
CA ALA A 129 -19.48 11.23 -17.23
C ALA A 129 -20.49 10.33 -17.93
N ARG A 130 -20.53 10.43 -19.26
CA ARG A 130 -21.26 9.48 -20.10
C ARG A 130 -20.41 8.22 -20.23
N LEU A 131 -20.81 7.16 -19.54
CA LEU A 131 -20.19 5.85 -19.65
C LEU A 131 -20.75 5.13 -20.87
N GLN A 132 -19.88 4.59 -21.71
CA GLN A 132 -20.28 3.72 -22.80
C GLN A 132 -20.29 2.28 -22.31
N ILE A 133 -21.47 1.67 -22.32
CA ILE A 133 -21.67 0.29 -21.89
C ILE A 133 -21.37 -0.66 -23.04
N SER A 134 -20.63 -1.73 -22.81
CA SER A 134 -20.31 -2.73 -23.84
C SER A 134 -20.18 -4.13 -23.28
N LYS A 135 -20.39 -5.15 -24.14
CA LYS A 135 -20.07 -6.55 -23.79
C LYS A 135 -18.59 -6.86 -23.92
N ASN A 136 -17.84 -6.07 -24.67
CA ASN A 136 -16.43 -6.29 -24.94
C ASN A 136 -15.70 -4.97 -25.20
N TYR A 137 -14.38 -5.03 -25.15
CA TYR A 137 -13.52 -3.96 -25.66
C TYR A 137 -12.18 -4.55 -26.11
N LEU A 138 -11.50 -3.77 -26.95
CA LEU A 138 -10.14 -4.05 -27.40
C LEU A 138 -9.17 -3.15 -26.64
N LEU A 139 -8.23 -3.76 -25.94
CA LEU A 139 -7.12 -3.06 -25.33
C LEU A 139 -5.94 -3.09 -26.30
N SER A 140 -5.48 -1.90 -26.71
CA SER A 140 -4.28 -1.74 -27.53
C SER A 140 -3.20 -1.06 -26.67
N PRO A 141 -2.21 -1.80 -26.14
CA PRO A 141 -1.11 -1.24 -25.39
C PRO A 141 -0.31 -0.28 -26.27
N SER A 142 0.04 0.89 -25.73
CA SER A 142 0.86 1.86 -26.46
C SER A 142 2.23 1.27 -26.75
N GLY A 143 2.59 1.13 -28.03
CA GLY A 143 3.93 0.70 -28.47
C GLY A 143 4.10 -0.79 -28.80
N ILE A 144 3.04 -1.61 -28.78
CA ILE A 144 3.10 -3.03 -29.18
C ILE A 144 1.92 -3.34 -30.14
N ALA A 145 2.18 -4.01 -31.26
CA ALA A 145 1.17 -4.38 -32.27
C ALA A 145 0.20 -5.51 -31.83
N ALA A 146 0.15 -5.83 -30.53
CA ALA A 146 -0.72 -6.86 -29.98
C ALA A 146 -1.94 -6.19 -29.35
N SER A 147 -3.15 -6.54 -29.81
CA SER A 147 -4.40 -6.07 -29.20
C SER A 147 -5.07 -7.22 -28.45
N THR A 148 -5.47 -6.98 -27.20
CA THR A 148 -6.16 -7.96 -26.37
C THR A 148 -7.65 -7.66 -26.37
N ALA A 149 -8.47 -8.60 -26.84
CA ALA A 149 -9.92 -8.51 -26.73
C ALA A 149 -10.38 -9.11 -25.39
N LYS A 150 -11.21 -8.38 -24.64
CA LYS A 150 -11.87 -8.87 -23.43
C LYS A 150 -13.37 -8.90 -23.62
N TYR A 151 -14.01 -9.96 -23.14
CA TYR A 151 -15.44 -10.19 -23.22
C TYR A 151 -16.01 -10.35 -21.81
N ALA A 152 -17.17 -9.75 -21.56
CA ALA A 152 -17.89 -9.89 -20.31
C ALA A 152 -18.67 -11.21 -20.31
N HIS A 153 -18.75 -11.84 -19.14
CA HIS A 153 -19.41 -13.13 -18.94
C HIS A 153 -20.43 -13.05 -17.81
N ASN A 154 -21.30 -14.06 -17.68
CA ASN A 154 -22.24 -14.21 -16.54
C ASN A 154 -23.14 -12.99 -16.26
N GLY A 155 -23.57 -12.29 -17.31
CA GLY A 155 -24.46 -11.12 -17.19
C GLY A 155 -23.77 -9.83 -16.73
N GLU A 156 -22.44 -9.84 -16.60
CA GLU A 156 -21.64 -8.64 -16.38
C GLU A 156 -21.51 -7.82 -17.67
N LEU A 157 -21.17 -6.54 -17.52
CA LEU A 157 -20.87 -5.63 -18.63
C LEU A 157 -19.64 -4.79 -18.31
N PHE A 158 -19.03 -4.23 -19.36
CA PHE A 158 -18.01 -3.21 -19.21
C PHE A 158 -18.61 -1.82 -19.38
N ALA A 159 -18.03 -0.85 -18.68
CA ALA A 159 -18.30 0.56 -18.85
C ALA A 159 -16.99 1.30 -19.16
N MET A 160 -16.93 1.93 -20.32
CA MET A 160 -15.79 2.77 -20.71
C MET A 160 -16.04 4.20 -20.23
N LEU A 161 -15.15 4.68 -19.37
CA LEU A 161 -15.07 6.06 -18.90
C LEU A 161 -14.01 6.80 -19.69
N ASN A 162 -14.40 7.89 -20.35
CA ASN A 162 -13.45 8.83 -20.94
C ASN A 162 -13.16 9.95 -19.92
N LEU A 163 -11.89 10.16 -19.63
CA LEU A 163 -11.46 11.08 -18.58
C LEU A 163 -11.41 12.55 -19.06
N GLY A 164 -11.57 12.81 -20.37
CA GLY A 164 -11.63 14.16 -20.96
C GLY A 164 -10.33 14.97 -20.91
N LYS A 165 -9.44 14.66 -19.97
CA LYS A 165 -8.05 15.13 -19.86
C LYS A 165 -7.15 13.90 -19.76
N ASN A 166 -5.91 14.01 -20.22
CA ASN A 166 -4.93 12.95 -20.03
C ASN A 166 -4.71 12.76 -18.52
N VAL A 167 -5.12 11.62 -17.99
CA VAL A 167 -4.70 11.17 -16.66
C VAL A 167 -3.32 10.57 -16.88
N SER A 168 -2.31 11.37 -16.58
CA SER A 168 -0.90 10.96 -16.67
C SER A 168 -0.36 10.62 -15.28
N GLU A 169 0.67 9.77 -15.24
CA GLU A 169 1.50 9.58 -14.05
C GLU A 169 2.28 10.85 -13.64
N ASP A 170 2.31 11.86 -14.52
CA ASP A 170 2.97 13.15 -14.28
C ASP A 170 2.22 14.05 -13.29
N THR A 171 0.92 13.82 -13.08
CA THR A 171 0.14 14.58 -12.09
C THR A 171 -0.11 13.74 -10.84
N SER A 172 -0.15 14.38 -9.67
CA SER A 172 -0.38 13.69 -8.39
C SER A 172 -1.71 12.93 -8.38
N ALA A 173 -2.78 13.59 -8.80
CA ALA A 173 -4.11 12.97 -8.86
C ALA A 173 -4.21 11.89 -9.95
N GLY A 174 -3.53 12.08 -11.08
CA GLY A 174 -3.50 11.07 -12.13
C GLY A 174 -2.79 9.80 -11.68
N ARG A 175 -1.64 9.94 -11.01
CA ARG A 175 -0.92 8.82 -10.38
C ARG A 175 -1.77 8.09 -9.35
N LEU A 176 -2.54 8.79 -8.52
CA LEU A 176 -3.44 8.18 -7.54
C LEU A 176 -4.54 7.35 -8.24
N ILE A 177 -5.16 7.87 -9.29
CA ILE A 177 -6.18 7.13 -10.07
C ILE A 177 -5.56 5.90 -10.75
N LEU A 178 -4.37 6.05 -11.33
CA LEU A 178 -3.70 4.99 -12.08
C LEU A 178 -3.11 3.90 -11.20
N ASN A 179 -2.60 4.22 -10.01
CA ASN A 179 -1.83 3.28 -9.20
C ASN A 179 -2.46 2.97 -7.83
N ASN A 180 -3.39 3.80 -7.33
CA ASN A 180 -3.96 3.65 -6.00
C ASN A 180 -5.48 3.44 -5.98
N CYS A 181 -6.20 3.75 -7.05
CA CYS A 181 -7.62 3.41 -7.18
C CYS A 181 -7.80 2.00 -7.78
N ALA A 182 -8.61 1.20 -7.11
CA ALA A 182 -9.01 -0.15 -7.55
C ALA A 182 -10.49 -0.23 -7.93
N THR A 183 -11.33 0.60 -7.31
CA THR A 183 -12.78 0.61 -7.55
C THR A 183 -13.30 2.02 -7.79
N VAL A 184 -14.50 2.09 -8.35
CA VAL A 184 -15.21 3.33 -8.67
C VAL A 184 -16.65 3.17 -8.22
N TYR A 185 -17.17 4.21 -7.58
CA TYR A 185 -18.58 4.34 -7.26
C TYR A 185 -19.29 5.03 -8.40
N ILE A 186 -20.36 4.41 -8.89
CA ILE A 186 -21.21 4.94 -9.95
C ILE A 186 -22.66 5.03 -9.46
N SER A 187 -23.34 6.08 -9.87
CA SER A 187 -24.80 6.19 -9.70
C SER A 187 -25.38 6.95 -10.87
N PRO A 188 -26.53 6.54 -11.44
CA PRO A 188 -27.16 7.29 -12.53
C PRO A 188 -27.32 8.76 -12.13
N SER A 189 -26.93 9.67 -13.03
CA SER A 189 -27.09 11.09 -12.78
C SER A 189 -28.58 11.45 -12.88
N ARG A 190 -29.11 12.13 -11.85
CA ARG A 190 -30.46 12.68 -11.89
C ARG A 190 -30.40 13.99 -12.67
N ILE A 191 -30.80 13.96 -13.94
CA ILE A 191 -30.97 15.18 -14.72
C ILE A 191 -32.18 15.92 -14.13
N GLY A 192 -31.97 17.02 -13.39
CA GLY A 192 -33.04 17.97 -13.04
C GLY A 192 -33.34 18.25 -11.55
N GLU A 193 -32.67 17.66 -10.56
CA GLU A 193 -32.94 17.95 -9.13
C GLU A 193 -32.08 19.10 -8.54
N TYR A 194 -31.57 20.01 -9.38
CA TYR A 194 -30.87 21.23 -8.91
C TYR A 194 -31.84 22.40 -8.62
N SER A 195 -33.15 22.20 -8.69
CA SER A 195 -34.14 23.21 -8.35
C SER A 195 -35.31 22.62 -7.58
N ASP A 196 -35.12 22.40 -6.28
CA ASP A 196 -36.13 22.80 -5.30
C ASP A 196 -35.52 22.77 -3.90
N ASN A 197 -34.98 23.92 -3.47
CA ASN A 197 -34.75 24.23 -2.06
C ASN A 197 -36.08 24.49 -1.34
N ASN A 198 -37.13 23.74 -1.66
CA ASN A 198 -38.37 23.75 -0.91
C ASN A 198 -38.23 22.76 0.24
N LYS A 199 -37.95 23.33 1.40
CA LYS A 199 -38.08 22.73 2.73
C LYS A 199 -39.33 21.85 2.79
N LYS A 200 -39.11 20.53 2.77
CA LYS A 200 -40.01 19.58 3.44
C LYS A 200 -39.21 19.00 4.60
N ASP A 201 -39.32 19.69 5.73
CA ASP A 201 -38.90 19.19 7.03
C ASP A 201 -39.69 17.90 7.33
N GLY A 202 -38.99 16.82 7.68
CA GLY A 202 -39.58 15.70 8.42
C GLY A 202 -39.60 14.30 7.79
N LEU A 203 -39.11 14.08 6.56
CA LEU A 203 -38.95 12.72 6.01
C LEU A 203 -37.46 12.45 5.76
N GLU A 204 -36.92 11.39 6.38
CA GLU A 204 -35.57 10.90 6.12
C GLU A 204 -35.39 10.76 4.60
N LYS A 205 -34.53 11.59 3.99
CA LYS A 205 -34.18 11.46 2.58
C LYS A 205 -33.63 10.04 2.38
N GLU A 206 -34.30 9.23 1.56
CA GLU A 206 -33.78 7.91 1.19
C GLU A 206 -32.34 8.05 0.70
N LYS A 207 -31.43 7.29 1.33
CA LYS A 207 -30.01 7.30 0.96
C LYS A 207 -29.88 6.92 -0.50
N ARG A 208 -29.10 7.72 -1.24
CA ARG A 208 -28.83 7.43 -2.66
C ARG A 208 -28.16 6.07 -2.80
N VAL A 209 -28.66 5.24 -3.71
CA VAL A 209 -28.03 3.95 -4.04
C VAL A 209 -26.83 4.20 -4.96
N VAL A 210 -25.69 3.62 -4.59
CA VAL A 210 -24.41 3.73 -5.29
C VAL A 210 -23.88 2.34 -5.55
N TYR A 211 -23.39 2.10 -6.76
CA TYR A 211 -22.89 0.81 -7.18
C TYR A 211 -21.37 0.87 -7.31
N GLU A 212 -20.69 -0.15 -6.79
CA GLU A 212 -19.25 -0.30 -6.95
C GLU A 212 -18.94 -1.05 -8.26
N ALA A 213 -17.97 -0.52 -8.99
CA ALA A 213 -17.40 -1.11 -10.20
C ALA A 213 -15.89 -1.29 -10.01
N ILE A 214 -15.34 -2.38 -10.53
CA ILE A 214 -13.89 -2.63 -10.50
C ILE A 214 -13.23 -1.92 -11.67
N ILE A 215 -12.06 -1.32 -11.45
CA ILE A 215 -11.22 -0.84 -12.55
C ILE A 215 -10.50 -2.05 -13.15
N GLU A 216 -10.91 -2.44 -14.34
CA GLU A 216 -10.40 -3.63 -15.02
C GLU A 216 -9.11 -3.33 -15.80
N ASP A 217 -9.13 -2.31 -16.65
CA ASP A 217 -7.96 -1.88 -17.42
C ASP A 217 -7.91 -0.36 -17.52
N LYS A 218 -6.68 0.15 -17.68
CA LYS A 218 -6.38 1.58 -17.78
C LYS A 218 -5.69 1.82 -19.11
N GLY A 219 -6.32 2.63 -19.96
CA GLY A 219 -5.72 3.16 -21.19
C GLY A 219 -5.20 4.58 -20.98
N LYS A 220 -4.68 5.20 -22.05
CA LYS A 220 -4.11 6.56 -21.98
C LYS A 220 -5.10 7.62 -21.48
N ASN A 221 -6.32 7.60 -22.03
CA ASN A 221 -7.39 8.58 -21.72
C ASN A 221 -8.72 7.91 -21.33
N VAL A 222 -8.70 6.59 -21.17
CA VAL A 222 -9.90 5.78 -20.92
C VAL A 222 -9.65 4.83 -19.76
N VAL A 223 -10.67 4.63 -18.95
CA VAL A 223 -10.68 3.61 -17.90
C VAL A 223 -11.82 2.65 -18.21
N TYR A 224 -11.52 1.35 -18.24
CA TYR A 224 -12.51 0.30 -18.39
C TYR A 224 -12.92 -0.20 -17.02
N LEU A 225 -14.21 -0.11 -16.74
CA LEU A 225 -14.82 -0.56 -15.50
C LEU A 225 -15.57 -1.87 -15.75
N ARG A 226 -15.46 -2.83 -14.82
CA ARG A 226 -16.30 -4.04 -14.81
C ARG A 226 -17.50 -3.81 -13.89
N LEU A 227 -18.69 -4.03 -14.43
CA LEU A 227 -19.98 -3.92 -13.74
C LEU A 227 -20.50 -5.30 -13.41
N SER A 228 -20.87 -5.54 -12.15
CA SER A 228 -21.44 -6.81 -11.73
C SER A 228 -22.80 -7.06 -12.39
N SER A 229 -23.17 -8.33 -12.50
CA SER A 229 -24.49 -8.75 -12.99
C SER A 229 -25.63 -8.13 -12.18
N GLN A 230 -25.45 -8.00 -10.85
CA GLN A 230 -26.38 -7.30 -9.97
C GLN A 230 -26.56 -5.83 -10.36
N THR A 231 -25.48 -5.09 -10.62
CA THR A 231 -25.52 -3.68 -11.03
C THR A 231 -26.19 -3.54 -12.40
N VAL A 232 -25.85 -4.44 -13.35
CA VAL A 232 -26.44 -4.46 -14.69
C VAL A 232 -27.95 -4.66 -14.64
N GLN A 233 -28.42 -5.60 -13.82
CA GLN A 233 -29.85 -5.88 -13.65
C GLN A 233 -30.57 -4.73 -12.94
N ALA A 234 -30.03 -4.25 -11.81
CA ALA A 234 -30.64 -3.20 -11.01
C ALA A 234 -30.80 -1.88 -11.76
N LEU A 235 -29.88 -1.56 -12.66
CA LEU A 235 -29.90 -0.35 -13.49
C LEU A 235 -30.46 -0.59 -14.91
N ASN A 236 -30.89 -1.81 -15.22
CA ASN A 236 -31.37 -2.21 -16.55
C ASN A 236 -30.40 -1.78 -17.69
N LEU A 237 -29.10 -1.98 -17.47
CA LEU A 237 -28.07 -1.55 -18.40
C LEU A 237 -28.09 -2.42 -19.65
N LYS A 238 -28.07 -1.78 -20.81
CA LYS A 238 -27.99 -2.45 -22.10
C LYS A 238 -26.62 -2.21 -22.74
N PRO A 239 -26.03 -3.24 -23.35
CA PRO A 239 -24.88 -3.10 -24.24
C PRO A 239 -25.08 -2.01 -25.30
N GLU A 240 -23.96 -1.41 -25.74
CA GLU A 240 -23.91 -0.38 -26.78
C GLU A 240 -24.72 0.89 -26.47
N THR A 241 -25.03 1.13 -25.19
CA THR A 241 -25.69 2.35 -24.73
C THR A 241 -24.70 3.33 -24.11
N LYS A 242 -25.10 4.61 -24.05
CA LYS A 242 -24.38 5.66 -23.33
C LYS A 242 -25.28 6.23 -22.26
N ILE A 243 -24.86 6.13 -21.00
CA ILE A 243 -25.65 6.56 -19.85
C ILE A 243 -24.82 7.54 -19.03
N LEU A 244 -25.47 8.59 -18.53
CA LEU A 244 -24.83 9.60 -17.69
C LEU A 244 -24.78 9.10 -16.23
N PHE A 245 -23.57 8.99 -15.69
CA PHE A 245 -23.32 8.60 -14.31
C PHE A 245 -22.59 9.71 -13.56
N ASP A 246 -22.90 9.84 -12.28
CA ASP A 246 -21.96 10.44 -11.34
C ASP A 246 -20.92 9.38 -10.98
N VAL A 247 -19.65 9.71 -11.16
CA VAL A 247 -18.50 8.82 -10.99
C VAL A 247 -17.64 9.33 -9.84
N GLN A 248 -17.29 8.45 -8.89
CA GLN A 248 -16.40 8.76 -7.78
C GLN A 248 -15.34 7.67 -7.61
N PHE A 249 -14.08 8.00 -7.85
CA PHE A 249 -12.97 7.07 -7.68
C PHE A 249 -12.74 6.73 -6.20
N GLN A 250 -12.44 5.46 -5.90
CA GLN A 250 -12.12 5.01 -4.56
C GLN A 250 -10.64 4.61 -4.47
N LEU A 251 -9.91 5.31 -3.60
CA LEU A 251 -8.59 4.88 -3.18
C LEU A 251 -8.68 3.53 -2.45
N ASN A 252 -7.75 2.63 -2.77
CA ASN A 252 -7.56 1.41 -2.02
C ASN A 252 -7.04 1.76 -0.61
N ARG A 253 -7.87 1.53 0.41
CA ARG A 253 -7.53 1.81 1.81
C ARG A 253 -6.64 0.76 2.47
N VAL A 254 -6.55 -0.44 1.91
CA VAL A 254 -5.82 -1.57 2.53
C VAL A 254 -4.38 -1.20 2.87
N PRO A 255 -3.57 -0.58 1.97
CA PRO A 255 -2.21 -0.18 2.31
C PRO A 255 -2.10 0.81 3.47
N TYR A 256 -3.04 1.75 3.59
CA TYR A 256 -3.06 2.71 4.72
C TYR A 256 -3.33 2.00 6.04
N CYS A 257 -4.27 1.05 6.02
CA CYS A 257 -4.58 0.24 7.19
C CYS A 257 -3.41 -0.70 7.56
N GLU A 258 -2.67 -1.21 6.57
CA GLU A 258 -1.43 -1.97 6.80
C GLU A 258 -0.34 -1.11 7.43
N TRP A 259 -0.20 0.16 7.03
CA TRP A 259 0.75 1.10 7.65
C TRP A 259 0.38 1.41 9.09
N HIS A 260 -0.90 1.65 9.38
CA HIS A 260 -1.38 1.78 10.77
C HIS A 260 -1.08 0.53 11.58
N GLN A 261 -1.38 -0.66 11.05
CA GLN A 261 -1.07 -1.92 11.74
C GLN A 261 0.44 -2.12 11.95
N ALA A 262 1.27 -1.70 10.99
CA ALA A 262 2.72 -1.78 11.11
C ALA A 262 3.23 -0.90 12.25
N ILE A 263 2.71 0.34 12.36
CA ILE A 263 3.00 1.21 13.51
C ILE A 263 2.57 0.52 14.80
N ASP A 264 1.41 -0.14 14.79
CA ASP A 264 0.89 -0.79 15.98
C ASP A 264 1.70 -2.02 16.42
N LYS A 265 2.36 -2.69 15.47
CA LYS A 265 3.21 -3.86 15.69
C LYS A 265 4.66 -3.53 16.06
N ILE A 266 5.05 -2.25 16.12
CA ILE A 266 6.38 -1.86 16.58
C ILE A 266 6.53 -2.31 18.04
N SER A 267 7.41 -3.27 18.29
CA SER A 267 7.75 -3.79 19.62
C SER A 267 8.96 -3.09 20.24
N ASP A 268 9.96 -2.75 19.43
CA ASP A 268 11.20 -2.12 19.88
C ASP A 268 11.42 -0.76 19.21
N PHE A 269 11.20 0.30 19.99
CA PHE A 269 11.42 1.68 19.54
C PHE A 269 12.90 2.07 19.42
N ARG A 270 13.85 1.26 19.92
CA ARG A 270 15.29 1.54 19.76
C ARG A 270 15.74 1.47 18.30
N LEU A 271 14.97 0.79 17.44
CA LEU A 271 15.20 0.77 16.00
C LEU A 271 14.93 2.13 15.34
N ILE A 272 13.98 2.89 15.88
CA ILE A 272 13.54 4.18 15.35
C ILE A 272 14.25 5.33 16.07
N PHE A 273 14.45 5.17 17.37
CA PHE A 273 15.11 6.10 18.27
C PHE A 273 16.29 5.39 18.94
N PRO A 274 17.39 5.15 18.20
CA PRO A 274 18.58 4.56 18.79
C PRO A 274 19.19 5.49 19.84
N GLU A 275 19.90 4.90 20.79
CA GLU A 275 20.61 5.60 21.85
C GLU A 275 21.86 6.27 21.27
N THR A 276 21.69 7.46 20.67
CA THR A 276 22.78 8.18 19.99
C THR A 276 23.76 8.88 20.93
N TYR A 277 23.56 8.79 22.26
CA TYR A 277 24.46 9.37 23.25
C TYR A 277 25.69 8.50 23.53
N VAL A 278 25.65 7.23 23.15
CA VAL A 278 26.82 6.35 23.19
C VAL A 278 27.41 6.35 21.79
N GLU A 279 28.62 6.90 21.62
CA GLU A 279 29.35 6.75 20.36
C GLU A 279 29.82 5.30 20.25
N PRO A 280 29.32 4.52 19.26
CA PRO A 280 29.75 3.15 19.11
C PRO A 280 31.22 3.13 18.67
N THR A 281 32.06 2.42 19.43
CA THR A 281 33.44 2.16 19.00
C THR A 281 33.42 1.01 18.01
N ILE A 282 33.26 1.34 16.72
CA ILE A 282 33.37 0.36 15.65
C ILE A 282 34.86 0.07 15.44
N PRO A 283 35.29 -1.20 15.46
CA PRO A 283 36.67 -1.58 15.18
C PRO A 283 36.96 -1.43 13.69
N TRP A 284 37.11 -0.18 13.22
CA TRP A 284 37.37 0.18 11.82
C TRP A 284 38.72 -0.35 11.30
N SER A 285 39.64 -0.74 12.19
CA SER A 285 41.00 -1.11 11.84
C SER A 285 41.19 -2.64 11.77
N PRO A 286 41.82 -3.14 10.69
CA PRO A 286 42.24 -4.54 10.54
C PRO A 286 43.12 -5.10 11.66
N GLN A 287 43.79 -4.24 12.42
CA GLN A 287 44.84 -4.59 13.36
C GLN A 287 44.34 -4.68 14.81
N SER A 288 43.15 -4.12 15.11
CA SER A 288 42.56 -4.15 16.45
C SER A 288 41.81 -5.46 16.75
N MET A 289 41.53 -6.27 15.74
CA MET A 289 40.83 -7.54 15.85
C MET A 289 41.74 -8.69 15.42
N SER A 290 41.99 -9.67 16.31
CA SER A 290 42.57 -10.97 15.93
C SER A 290 41.76 -11.70 14.84
N TYR A 291 40.52 -11.27 14.62
CA TYR A 291 39.56 -11.79 13.65
C TYR A 291 39.79 -11.34 12.18
N TYR A 292 40.47 -10.20 11.94
CA TYR A 292 40.58 -9.67 10.57
C TYR A 292 41.50 -10.52 9.66
N ARG A 293 42.43 -11.29 10.22
CA ARG A 293 43.23 -12.26 9.45
C ARG A 293 42.37 -13.37 8.82
N GLN A 294 41.17 -13.61 9.34
CA GLN A 294 40.19 -14.54 8.75
C GLN A 294 39.39 -13.88 7.60
N TRP A 295 39.23 -12.56 7.64
CA TRP A 295 38.47 -11.75 6.66
C TRP A 295 39.27 -11.38 5.40
N SER A 296 40.58 -11.22 5.52
CA SER A 296 41.43 -10.75 4.40
C SER A 296 41.47 -11.67 3.19
N GLY A 297 41.02 -12.93 3.32
CA GLY A 297 40.93 -13.88 2.21
C GLY A 297 39.54 -13.99 1.56
N THR A 298 38.48 -13.46 2.20
CA THR A 298 37.09 -13.75 1.80
C THR A 298 36.28 -12.54 1.35
N VAL A 299 36.68 -11.33 1.75
CA VAL A 299 35.99 -10.10 1.35
C VAL A 299 36.39 -9.73 -0.09
N ASP A 300 35.38 -9.42 -0.92
CA ASP A 300 35.57 -9.08 -2.33
C ASP A 300 36.57 -7.92 -2.50
N SER A 301 37.67 -8.18 -3.23
CA SER A 301 38.77 -7.23 -3.43
C SER A 301 38.34 -5.96 -4.19
N ARG A 302 37.18 -6.01 -4.87
CA ARG A 302 36.61 -4.88 -5.62
C ARG A 302 35.94 -3.82 -4.71
N LEU A 303 35.74 -4.11 -3.42
CA LEU A 303 35.21 -3.13 -2.47
C LEU A 303 36.20 -1.98 -2.25
N ASN A 304 35.73 -0.74 -2.42
CA ASN A 304 36.53 0.43 -2.06
C ASN A 304 36.62 0.60 -0.52
N PRO A 305 37.52 1.45 0.00
CA PRO A 305 37.69 1.62 1.44
C PRO A 305 36.41 1.95 2.22
N LYS A 306 35.54 2.83 1.69
CA LYS A 306 34.29 3.21 2.34
C LYS A 306 33.23 2.11 2.33
N GLN A 307 33.16 1.35 1.25
CA GLN A 307 32.28 0.18 1.19
C GLN A 307 32.77 -0.92 2.14
N ARG A 308 34.09 -1.08 2.29
CA ARG A 308 34.69 -2.01 3.25
C ARG A 308 34.38 -1.61 4.69
N GLU A 309 34.53 -0.34 5.04
CA GLU A 309 34.11 0.20 6.34
C GLU A 309 32.63 -0.15 6.63
N ALA A 310 31.73 0.06 5.65
CA ALA A 310 30.31 -0.25 5.81
C ALA A 310 30.04 -1.76 6.02
N VAL A 311 30.71 -2.63 5.26
CA VAL A 311 30.60 -4.09 5.44
C VAL A 311 31.08 -4.49 6.83
N MET A 312 32.20 -3.94 7.30
CA MET A 312 32.76 -4.21 8.64
C MET A 312 31.79 -3.77 9.75
N ALA A 313 31.15 -2.61 9.60
CA ALA A 313 30.16 -2.16 10.58
C ALA A 313 28.95 -3.11 10.63
N ILE A 314 28.42 -3.55 9.48
CA ILE A 314 27.25 -4.45 9.42
C ILE A 314 27.53 -5.82 10.04
N THR A 315 28.76 -6.29 9.92
CA THR A 315 29.19 -7.63 10.33
C THR A 315 29.92 -7.64 11.67
N ALA A 316 29.91 -6.51 12.37
CA ALA A 316 30.52 -6.41 13.68
C ALA A 316 29.92 -7.49 14.62
N PRO A 317 30.74 -8.07 15.52
CA PRO A 317 30.25 -9.04 16.49
C PRO A 317 29.12 -8.46 17.35
N LEU A 318 28.19 -9.30 17.81
CA LEU A 318 27.03 -8.87 18.59
C LEU A 318 27.42 -8.29 19.96
N GLU A 319 28.63 -8.60 20.45
CA GLU A 319 29.22 -7.98 21.64
C GLU A 319 29.49 -6.47 21.44
N VAL A 320 29.67 -6.05 20.19
CA VAL A 320 29.76 -4.63 19.81
C VAL A 320 28.35 -4.10 19.61
N GLN A 321 27.84 -3.38 20.59
CA GLN A 321 26.53 -2.75 20.48
C GLN A 321 26.56 -1.61 19.46
N LEU A 322 25.98 -1.86 18.29
CA LEU A 322 25.82 -0.86 17.24
C LEU A 322 24.34 -0.47 17.09
N PRO A 323 24.03 0.82 16.86
CA PRO A 323 22.70 1.23 16.44
C PRO A 323 22.41 0.75 15.01
N PRO A 324 21.15 0.82 14.54
CA PRO A 324 20.81 0.55 13.15
C PRO A 324 21.70 1.34 12.18
N ILE A 325 22.26 0.64 11.19
CA ILE A 325 23.23 1.21 10.26
C ILE A 325 22.51 1.82 9.06
N LEU A 326 22.76 3.10 8.82
CA LEU A 326 22.27 3.82 7.64
C LEU A 326 23.40 4.03 6.63
N ILE A 327 23.31 3.36 5.48
CA ILE A 327 24.24 3.57 4.37
C ILE A 327 23.70 4.68 3.46
N ILE A 328 24.40 5.81 3.44
CA ILE A 328 24.10 6.95 2.57
C ILE A 328 25.09 6.97 1.42
N GLY A 329 24.59 7.16 0.21
CA GLY A 329 25.44 7.31 -0.97
C GLY A 329 24.64 7.81 -2.18
N PRO A 330 25.20 8.72 -2.99
CA PRO A 330 24.62 9.12 -4.27
C PRO A 330 24.33 7.94 -5.22
N PHE A 331 23.64 8.22 -6.33
CA PHE A 331 23.45 7.25 -7.39
C PHE A 331 24.80 6.72 -7.91
N GLY A 332 24.88 5.44 -8.25
CA GLY A 332 26.10 4.83 -8.79
C GLY A 332 27.21 4.49 -7.78
N THR A 333 27.10 4.85 -6.50
CA THR A 333 28.14 4.59 -5.47
C THR A 333 28.21 3.14 -4.96
N GLY A 334 27.45 2.22 -5.56
CA GLY A 334 27.51 0.80 -5.23
C GLY A 334 26.83 0.40 -3.92
N LYS A 335 25.87 1.17 -3.37
CA LYS A 335 25.11 0.79 -2.15
C LYS A 335 24.57 -0.64 -2.19
N THR A 336 23.92 -1.01 -3.29
CA THR A 336 23.37 -2.36 -3.50
C THR A 336 24.46 -3.42 -3.50
N TYR A 337 25.58 -3.13 -4.16
CA TYR A 337 26.76 -4.00 -4.16
C TYR A 337 27.33 -4.17 -2.74
N THR A 338 27.50 -3.09 -1.99
CA THR A 338 27.97 -3.12 -0.59
C THR A 338 27.07 -3.96 0.30
N LEU A 339 25.74 -3.76 0.23
CA LEU A 339 24.78 -4.55 1.01
C LEU A 339 24.79 -6.02 0.58
N ALA A 340 24.93 -6.32 -0.71
CA ALA A 340 25.02 -7.69 -1.19
C ALA A 340 26.28 -8.41 -0.68
N GLN A 341 27.41 -7.72 -0.59
CA GLN A 341 28.62 -8.27 0.03
C GLN A 341 28.43 -8.48 1.53
N ALA A 342 27.82 -7.52 2.24
CA ALA A 342 27.51 -7.68 3.65
C ALA A 342 26.59 -8.89 3.90
N ILE A 343 25.56 -9.09 3.07
CA ILE A 343 24.68 -10.26 3.13
C ILE A 343 25.49 -11.57 3.03
N LYS A 344 26.42 -11.67 2.07
CA LYS A 344 27.27 -12.86 1.92
C LYS A 344 28.13 -13.12 3.15
N GLU A 345 28.70 -12.08 3.75
CA GLU A 345 29.51 -12.23 4.97
C GLU A 345 28.65 -12.64 6.18
N VAL A 346 27.47 -12.04 6.35
CA VAL A 346 26.54 -12.38 7.45
C VAL A 346 26.05 -13.83 7.33
N LEU A 347 25.78 -14.32 6.11
CA LEU A 347 25.31 -15.68 5.88
C LEU A 347 26.34 -16.77 6.20
N LYS A 348 27.63 -16.44 6.32
CA LYS A 348 28.66 -17.39 6.77
C LYS A 348 28.50 -17.76 8.25
N GLN A 349 27.75 -16.96 9.01
CA GLN A 349 27.46 -17.25 10.41
C GLN A 349 26.35 -18.31 10.48
N PRO A 350 26.55 -19.43 11.20
CA PRO A 350 25.60 -20.53 11.23
C PRO A 350 24.27 -20.11 11.88
N GLY A 351 23.16 -20.61 11.33
CA GLY A 351 21.81 -20.34 11.85
C GLY A 351 21.26 -18.94 11.52
N THR A 352 21.96 -18.17 10.68
CA THR A 352 21.55 -16.81 10.31
C THR A 352 20.49 -16.82 9.21
N ARG A 353 19.49 -15.95 9.35
CA ARG A 353 18.45 -15.70 8.34
C ARG A 353 18.34 -14.20 8.11
N ILE A 354 18.28 -13.80 6.84
CA ILE A 354 18.24 -12.38 6.46
C ILE A 354 16.95 -12.09 5.71
N LEU A 355 16.19 -11.11 6.19
CA LEU A 355 15.04 -10.56 5.47
C LEU A 355 15.48 -9.33 4.66
N VAL A 356 15.42 -9.42 3.33
CA VAL A 356 15.71 -8.31 2.43
C VAL A 356 14.39 -7.70 1.93
N CYS A 357 14.14 -6.45 2.29
CA CYS A 357 12.96 -5.69 1.87
C CYS A 357 13.36 -4.59 0.88
N THR A 358 12.60 -4.44 -0.20
CA THR A 358 12.77 -3.36 -1.18
C THR A 358 11.43 -2.77 -1.58
N HIS A 359 11.42 -1.49 -1.98
CA HIS A 359 10.19 -0.84 -2.46
C HIS A 359 9.72 -1.35 -3.83
N SER A 360 10.64 -1.78 -4.70
CA SER A 360 10.31 -2.30 -6.02
C SER A 360 10.66 -3.77 -6.15
N ASN A 361 9.89 -4.47 -6.97
CA ASN A 361 10.18 -5.85 -7.32
C ASN A 361 11.53 -5.99 -8.04
N SER A 362 11.83 -5.07 -8.96
CA SER A 362 13.08 -5.09 -9.72
C SER A 362 14.32 -4.97 -8.82
N ALA A 363 14.25 -4.21 -7.73
CA ALA A 363 15.34 -4.08 -6.78
C ALA A 363 15.62 -5.40 -6.03
N ALA A 364 14.58 -6.10 -5.56
CA ALA A 364 14.75 -7.42 -4.94
C ALA A 364 15.25 -8.47 -5.94
N ASP A 365 14.71 -8.45 -7.16
CA ASP A 365 15.11 -9.39 -8.22
C ASP A 365 16.59 -9.17 -8.63
N LEU A 366 17.10 -7.94 -8.53
CA LEU A 366 18.51 -7.62 -8.77
C LEU A 366 19.45 -8.25 -7.72
N TYR A 367 19.09 -8.23 -6.43
CA TYR A 367 19.85 -8.95 -5.39
C TYR A 367 20.01 -10.43 -5.72
N ILE A 368 18.93 -11.04 -6.21
CA ILE A 368 18.92 -12.46 -6.57
C ILE A 368 19.78 -12.70 -7.82
N LYS A 369 19.47 -12.06 -8.94
CA LYS A 369 20.13 -12.36 -10.23
C LYS A 369 21.63 -12.06 -10.21
N ASP A 370 22.00 -10.91 -9.65
CA ASP A 370 23.34 -10.36 -9.88
C ASP A 370 24.31 -10.73 -8.75
N TYR A 371 23.81 -11.14 -7.58
CA TYR A 371 24.64 -11.38 -6.40
C TYR A 371 24.44 -12.73 -5.72
N LEU A 372 23.20 -13.12 -5.40
CA LEU A 372 22.93 -14.35 -4.64
C LEU A 372 22.92 -15.59 -5.54
N HIS A 373 22.28 -15.54 -6.71
CA HIS A 373 22.23 -16.67 -7.63
C HIS A 373 23.62 -17.14 -8.09
N PRO A 374 24.54 -16.26 -8.53
CA PRO A 374 25.90 -16.69 -8.88
C PRO A 374 26.66 -17.25 -7.69
N TYR A 375 26.35 -16.80 -6.47
CA TYR A 375 26.99 -17.29 -5.26
C TYR A 375 26.50 -18.70 -4.89
N VAL A 376 25.20 -18.95 -5.02
CA VAL A 376 24.60 -20.29 -4.90
C VAL A 376 25.16 -21.24 -5.97
N GLU A 377 25.26 -20.80 -7.23
CA GLU A 377 25.86 -21.62 -8.30
C GLU A 377 27.35 -21.91 -8.08
N ALA A 378 28.05 -21.10 -7.31
CA ALA A 378 29.42 -21.35 -6.87
C ALA A 378 29.53 -22.35 -5.70
N GLY A 379 28.41 -22.93 -5.23
CA GLY A 379 28.34 -23.95 -4.18
C GLY A 379 27.92 -23.44 -2.81
N HIS A 380 27.57 -22.15 -2.68
CA HIS A 380 27.13 -21.55 -1.41
C HIS A 380 25.62 -21.66 -1.22
N GLU A 381 25.14 -22.88 -0.93
CA GLU A 381 23.71 -23.15 -0.73
C GLU A 381 23.12 -22.41 0.48
N GLU A 382 23.94 -22.03 1.47
CA GLU A 382 23.53 -21.19 2.61
C GLU A 382 22.97 -19.83 2.18
N ALA A 383 23.31 -19.37 0.98
CA ALA A 383 22.85 -18.10 0.44
C ALA A 383 21.63 -18.22 -0.47
N ARG A 384 21.02 -19.41 -0.57
CA ARG A 384 19.85 -19.64 -1.40
C ARG A 384 18.69 -18.75 -0.95
N PRO A 385 18.21 -17.80 -1.77
CA PRO A 385 17.11 -16.94 -1.37
C PRO A 385 15.75 -17.62 -1.51
N LEU A 386 14.79 -17.17 -0.69
CA LEU A 386 13.35 -17.40 -0.88
C LEU A 386 12.70 -16.10 -1.33
N ARG A 387 12.31 -16.02 -2.61
CA ARG A 387 11.64 -14.86 -3.19
C ARG A 387 10.13 -14.94 -2.97
N ILE A 388 9.63 -14.09 -2.08
CA ILE A 388 8.20 -13.95 -1.80
C ILE A 388 7.59 -12.94 -2.78
N PHE A 389 6.63 -13.39 -3.58
CA PHE A 389 5.87 -12.54 -4.50
C PHE A 389 4.44 -12.35 -4.03
N TYR A 390 3.83 -11.24 -4.45
CA TYR A 390 2.38 -11.11 -4.43
C TYR A 390 1.78 -12.21 -5.32
N HIS A 391 0.89 -13.02 -4.74
CA HIS A 391 0.38 -14.26 -5.34
C HIS A 391 -0.29 -14.07 -6.73
N ARG A 392 -0.80 -12.87 -7.01
CA ARG A 392 -1.44 -12.53 -8.30
C ARG A 392 -0.53 -11.88 -9.32
N ARG A 393 0.76 -11.74 -9.01
CA ARG A 393 1.71 -11.25 -10.00
C ARG A 393 1.81 -12.26 -11.13
N TRP A 394 1.82 -11.77 -12.36
CA TRP A 394 1.93 -12.61 -13.54
C TRP A 394 3.30 -13.26 -13.61
N VAL A 395 3.34 -14.60 -13.47
CA VAL A 395 4.57 -15.39 -13.47
C VAL A 395 5.41 -15.13 -14.72
N ALA A 396 4.76 -15.01 -15.89
CA ALA A 396 5.42 -14.74 -17.16
C ALA A 396 6.22 -13.43 -17.21
N THR A 397 5.94 -12.47 -16.31
CA THR A 397 6.67 -11.19 -16.23
C THR A 397 7.95 -11.28 -15.38
N VAL A 398 8.21 -12.42 -14.74
CA VAL A 398 9.34 -12.60 -13.81
C VAL A 398 10.45 -13.37 -14.50
N ASN A 399 11.69 -12.92 -14.33
CA ASN A 399 12.87 -13.56 -14.91
C ASN A 399 13.01 -15.02 -14.44
N ASN A 400 13.36 -15.93 -15.37
CA ASN A 400 13.47 -17.37 -15.11
C ASN A 400 14.45 -17.73 -13.99
N ILE A 401 15.55 -16.98 -13.82
CA ILE A 401 16.49 -17.17 -12.71
C ILE A 401 15.77 -16.93 -11.38
N VAL A 402 15.04 -15.82 -11.28
CA VAL A 402 14.33 -15.44 -10.05
C VAL A 402 13.22 -16.43 -9.73
N GLN A 403 12.56 -16.96 -10.76
CA GLN A 403 11.54 -18.00 -10.59
C GLN A 403 12.10 -19.26 -9.91
N LYS A 404 13.38 -19.60 -10.04
CA LYS A 404 13.99 -20.75 -9.33
C LYS A 404 13.91 -20.64 -7.80
N TYR A 405 13.75 -19.41 -7.30
CA TYR A 405 13.77 -19.07 -5.88
C TYR A 405 12.39 -18.71 -5.32
N ALA A 406 11.32 -18.84 -6.12
CA ALA A 406 9.96 -18.56 -5.70
C ALA A 406 9.16 -19.85 -5.49
N MET A 407 8.11 -19.77 -4.66
CA MET A 407 7.15 -20.86 -4.49
C MET A 407 5.97 -20.69 -5.45
N PHE A 408 5.45 -21.82 -5.91
CA PHE A 408 4.34 -21.87 -6.86
C PHE A 408 3.28 -22.86 -6.43
N GLU A 409 2.07 -22.62 -6.91
CA GLU A 409 0.94 -23.54 -6.87
C GLU A 409 0.22 -23.52 -8.21
N MET A 410 -0.66 -24.50 -8.43
CA MET A 410 -1.56 -24.53 -9.58
C MET A 410 -2.91 -24.00 -9.15
N ASN A 411 -3.46 -23.04 -9.89
CA ASN A 411 -4.83 -22.60 -9.67
C ASN A 411 -5.84 -23.60 -10.29
N ASP A 412 -7.13 -23.35 -10.09
CA ASP A 412 -8.23 -24.18 -10.60
C ASP A 412 -8.22 -24.34 -12.13
N MET A 413 -7.57 -23.41 -12.84
CA MET A 413 -7.38 -23.43 -14.29
C MET A 413 -6.07 -24.10 -14.72
N SER A 414 -5.39 -24.81 -13.82
CA SER A 414 -4.08 -25.44 -14.05
C SER A 414 -2.98 -24.47 -14.51
N MET A 415 -3.15 -23.18 -14.20
CA MET A 415 -2.12 -22.16 -14.43
C MET A 415 -1.25 -22.00 -13.20
N ARG A 416 0.05 -21.84 -13.44
CA ARG A 416 1.05 -21.62 -12.38
C ARG A 416 0.90 -20.21 -11.80
N THR A 417 0.69 -20.12 -10.50
CA THR A 417 0.62 -18.86 -9.73
C THR A 417 1.66 -18.86 -8.61
N PHE A 418 1.97 -17.69 -8.06
CA PHE A 418 2.89 -17.60 -6.92
C PHE A 418 2.17 -18.02 -5.64
N LYS A 419 2.79 -18.93 -4.89
CA LYS A 419 2.28 -19.38 -3.59
C LYS A 419 2.84 -18.50 -2.48
N ILE A 420 1.97 -18.04 -1.58
CA ILE A 420 2.40 -17.35 -0.35
C ILE A 420 3.00 -18.41 0.60
N PRO A 421 4.26 -18.26 1.05
CA PRO A 421 4.87 -19.23 1.95
C PRO A 421 4.19 -19.21 3.32
N LYS A 422 3.98 -20.39 3.91
CA LYS A 422 3.55 -20.53 5.30
C LYS A 422 4.74 -20.35 6.25
N VAL A 423 4.46 -20.17 7.53
CA VAL A 423 5.50 -20.08 8.57
C VAL A 423 6.44 -21.30 8.52
N GLU A 424 5.89 -22.50 8.34
CA GLU A 424 6.68 -23.72 8.18
C GLU A 424 7.58 -23.70 6.94
N ASP A 425 7.12 -23.14 5.82
CA ASP A 425 7.90 -23.02 4.59
C ASP A 425 9.08 -22.07 4.83
N ILE A 426 8.85 -20.96 5.53
CA ILE A 426 9.89 -19.99 5.93
C ILE A 426 10.86 -20.62 6.93
N LEU A 427 10.38 -21.43 7.87
CA LEU A 427 11.22 -22.08 8.89
C LEU A 427 12.07 -23.23 8.34
N LYS A 428 11.58 -23.94 7.31
CA LYS A 428 12.34 -24.99 6.60
C LYS A 428 13.41 -24.44 5.68
N HIS A 429 13.16 -23.26 5.12
CA HIS A 429 14.14 -22.47 4.43
C HIS A 429 15.13 -21.86 5.43
#